data_AF-A0A7S0G4P5-F1
#
_entry.id   AF-A0A7S0G4P5-F1
#
_cell.length_a   1.000
_cell.length_b   1.000
_cell.length_c   1.000
_cell.angle_alpha   90.00
_cell.angle_beta   90.00
_cell.angle_gamma   90.00
#
_symmetry.space_group_name_H-M   'P 1'
#
loop_
_entity.id
_entity.type
_entity.pdbx_description
1 polymer ?
#
loop_
_entity_poly.entity_id
_entity_poly.type
_entity_poly.pdbx_seq_one_letter_code
_entity_poly.pdbx_strand_id
1 'polypeptide(L)'
;LSELRNVVKLNPALIKPHTETILECLHERDTSIRHRAVELAFAVADQNTLPKVTEEVLEYIEDCDPDVKEETCTHLVDMVDRLSSNLQWKVEIFIRLLKKADNYVREDLLDLFAVL
;
A
#
# COMPACT_ATOMS: atom_id res chain seq x y z
N LEU A 1 -2.60 -1.16 -22.91
CA LEU A 1 -2.58 -1.52 -21.47
C LEU A 1 -1.44 -2.48 -21.10
N SER A 2 -0.97 -3.34 -22.01
CA SER A 2 0.22 -4.20 -21.82
C SER A 2 1.57 -3.45 -21.87
N GLU A 3 1.65 -2.29 -22.53
CA GLU A 3 2.90 -1.53 -22.72
C GLU A 3 3.34 -0.72 -21.48
N LEU A 4 2.39 -0.28 -20.64
CA LEU A 4 2.69 0.38 -19.35
C LEU A 4 3.40 -0.57 -18.37
N ARG A 5 3.22 -1.89 -18.51
CA ARG A 5 3.84 -2.90 -17.65
C ARG A 5 5.37 -2.88 -17.69
N ASN A 6 5.96 -2.49 -18.83
CA ASN A 6 7.42 -2.46 -18.99
C ASN A 6 8.02 -1.13 -18.52
N VAL A 7 7.34 0.01 -18.70
CA VAL A 7 7.82 1.33 -18.26
C VAL A 7 7.89 1.42 -16.73
N VAL A 8 6.98 0.73 -16.03
CA VAL A 8 6.92 0.67 -14.56
C VAL A 8 8.17 0.10 -13.91
N LYS A 9 8.80 -0.91 -14.53
CA LYS A 9 10.06 -1.48 -14.02
C LYS A 9 11.28 -0.63 -14.36
N LEU A 10 11.16 0.36 -15.26
CA LEU A 10 12.28 1.04 -15.91
C LEU A 10 12.62 2.42 -15.31
N ASN A 11 11.70 3.12 -14.63
CA ASN A 11 12.05 4.37 -13.95
C ASN A 11 10.96 4.87 -12.97
N PRO A 12 11.03 4.54 -11.67
CA PRO A 12 10.13 5.07 -10.64
C PRO A 12 10.08 6.61 -10.63
N ALA A 13 11.19 7.27 -10.99
CA ALA A 13 11.30 8.73 -11.05
C ALA A 13 10.41 9.40 -12.12
N LEU A 14 10.05 8.69 -13.20
CA LEU A 14 9.15 9.20 -14.24
C LEU A 14 7.67 9.07 -13.86
N ILE A 15 7.37 8.21 -12.88
CA ILE A 15 6.01 7.84 -12.50
C ILE A 15 5.56 8.67 -11.28
N LYS A 16 6.50 9.11 -10.47
CA LYS A 16 6.28 9.95 -9.28
C LYS A 16 5.39 11.19 -9.52
N PRO A 17 5.46 11.92 -10.64
CA PRO A 17 4.53 13.03 -10.91
C PRO A 17 3.07 12.59 -11.07
N HIS A 18 2.83 11.31 -11.35
CA HIS A 18 1.51 10.72 -11.59
C HIS A 18 0.96 9.97 -10.37
N THR A 19 1.60 10.07 -9.20
CA THR A 19 1.14 9.39 -7.98
C THR A 19 -0.33 9.70 -7.67
N GLU A 20 -0.81 10.92 -7.90
CA GLU A 20 -2.23 11.26 -7.67
C GLU A 20 -3.16 10.48 -8.60
N THR A 21 -2.87 10.45 -9.90
CA THR A 21 -3.64 9.67 -10.88
C THR A 21 -3.60 8.17 -10.59
N ILE A 22 -2.48 7.66 -10.07
CA ILE A 22 -2.37 6.26 -9.64
C ILE A 22 -3.29 5.98 -8.46
N LEU A 23 -3.34 6.87 -7.48
CA LEU A 23 -4.22 6.71 -6.31
C LEU A 23 -5.70 6.82 -6.70
N GLU A 24 -6.07 7.69 -7.65
CA GLU A 24 -7.43 7.74 -8.20
C GLU A 24 -7.87 6.39 -8.79
N CYS A 25 -6.92 5.64 -9.38
CA CYS A 25 -7.20 4.31 -9.96
C CYS A 25 -7.51 3.23 -8.91
N LEU A 26 -7.31 3.48 -7.62
CA LEU A 26 -7.73 2.57 -6.54
C LEU A 26 -9.25 2.52 -6.35
N HIS A 27 -9.96 3.52 -6.88
CA HIS A 27 -11.42 3.68 -6.80
C HIS A 27 -12.15 3.23 -8.09
N GLU A 28 -11.42 2.66 -9.05
CA GLU A 28 -11.98 2.18 -10.31
C GLU A 28 -12.89 0.97 -10.11
N ARG A 29 -13.88 0.79 -11.00
CA ARG A 29 -14.81 -0.35 -10.89
C ARG A 29 -14.14 -1.69 -11.20
N ASP A 30 -13.08 -1.67 -12.00
CA ASP A 30 -12.36 -2.86 -12.44
C ASP A 30 -11.31 -3.26 -11.40
N THR A 31 -11.48 -4.43 -10.80
CA THR A 31 -10.58 -4.95 -9.75
C THR A 31 -9.16 -5.18 -10.26
N SER A 32 -8.98 -5.48 -11.55
CA SER A 32 -7.64 -5.64 -12.13
C SER A 32 -6.90 -4.31 -12.25
N ILE A 33 -7.63 -3.21 -12.50
CA ILE A 33 -7.06 -1.85 -12.51
C ILE A 33 -6.69 -1.44 -11.09
N ARG A 34 -7.59 -1.64 -10.12
CA ARG A 34 -7.32 -1.34 -8.71
C ARG A 34 -6.10 -2.11 -8.18
N HIS A 35 -6.03 -3.41 -8.48
CA HIS A 35 -4.89 -4.25 -8.07
C HIS A 35 -3.59 -3.74 -8.69
N ARG A 36 -3.60 -3.36 -9.97
CA ARG A 36 -2.41 -2.80 -10.59
C ARG A 36 -2.03 -1.44 -9.99
N ALA A 37 -3.01 -0.61 -9.65
CA ALA A 37 -2.80 0.69 -9.03
C ALA A 37 -2.13 0.56 -7.66
N VAL A 38 -2.52 -0.42 -6.83
CA VAL A 38 -1.91 -0.62 -5.51
C VAL A 38 -0.45 -1.07 -5.61
N GLU A 39 -0.12 -1.98 -6.54
CA GLU A 39 1.27 -2.38 -6.81
C GLU A 39 2.13 -1.18 -7.22
N LEU A 40 1.59 -0.31 -8.07
CA LEU A 40 2.28 0.90 -8.53
C LEU A 40 2.45 1.91 -7.41
N ALA A 41 1.42 2.10 -6.58
CA ALA A 41 1.46 3.00 -5.44
C ALA A 41 2.60 2.63 -4.48
N PHE A 42 2.76 1.35 -4.14
CA PHE A 42 3.89 0.87 -3.35
C PHE A 42 5.25 1.11 -4.02
N ALA A 43 5.34 0.91 -5.33
CA ALA A 43 6.60 1.08 -6.07
C ALA A 43 7.07 2.54 -6.17
N VAL A 44 6.16 3.51 -6.12
CA VAL A 44 6.47 4.95 -6.27
C VAL A 44 6.47 5.72 -4.95
N ALA A 45 6.01 5.10 -3.86
CA ALA A 45 5.90 5.75 -2.56
C ALA A 45 7.27 6.17 -2.02
N ASP A 46 7.31 7.37 -1.44
CA ASP A 46 8.45 7.89 -0.67
C ASP A 46 7.98 8.52 0.64
N GLN A 47 8.92 9.08 1.41
CA GLN A 47 8.62 9.69 2.71
C GLN A 47 7.60 10.84 2.62
N ASN A 48 7.54 11.57 1.51
CA ASN A 48 6.61 12.69 1.33
C ASN A 48 5.20 12.22 0.97
N THR A 49 5.10 11.18 0.14
CA THR A 49 3.80 10.64 -0.28
C THR A 49 3.25 9.60 0.69
N LEU A 50 4.08 9.07 1.59
CA LEU A 50 3.76 7.98 2.51
C LEU A 50 2.42 8.18 3.24
N PRO A 51 2.09 9.35 3.84
CA PRO A 51 0.82 9.51 4.55
C PRO A 51 -0.38 9.35 3.63
N LYS A 52 -0.33 9.92 2.41
CA LYS A 52 -1.42 9.87 1.44
C LYS A 52 -1.59 8.45 0.87
N VAL A 53 -0.50 7.80 0.48
CA VAL A 53 -0.53 6.41 -0.03
C VAL A 53 -1.06 5.46 1.04
N THR A 54 -0.63 5.62 2.29
CA THR A 54 -1.09 4.79 3.41
C THR A 54 -2.60 4.89 3.60
N GLU A 55 -3.17 6.09 3.53
CA GLU A 55 -4.61 6.30 3.69
C GLU A 55 -5.41 5.58 2.60
N GLU A 56 -5.06 5.81 1.34
CA GLU A 56 -5.75 5.21 0.19
C GLU A 56 -5.63 3.68 0.18
N VAL A 57 -4.47 3.14 0.58
CA VAL A 57 -4.27 1.69 0.68
C VAL A 57 -5.11 1.10 1.82
N LEU A 58 -5.21 1.79 2.97
CA LEU A 58 -6.08 1.36 4.06
C LEU A 58 -7.55 1.31 3.64
N GLU A 59 -8.03 2.27 2.87
CA GLU A 59 -9.37 2.23 2.27
C GLU A 59 -9.51 1.07 1.27
N TYR A 60 -8.54 0.91 0.38
CA TYR A 60 -8.53 -0.19 -0.60
C TYR A 60 -8.62 -1.58 0.05
N ILE A 61 -7.98 -1.78 1.21
CA ILE A 61 -7.97 -3.04 1.96
C ILE A 61 -9.37 -3.44 2.46
N GLU A 62 -10.28 -2.51 2.70
CA GLU A 62 -11.64 -2.87 3.15
C GLU A 62 -12.39 -3.66 2.06
N ASP A 63 -12.26 -3.22 0.81
CA ASP A 63 -13.07 -3.68 -0.33
C ASP A 63 -12.28 -4.51 -1.37
N CYS A 64 -11.06 -4.97 -1.04
CA CYS A 64 -10.30 -5.85 -1.94
C CYS A 64 -10.56 -7.33 -1.69
N ASP A 65 -10.29 -8.15 -2.71
CA ASP A 65 -10.47 -9.60 -2.65
C ASP A 65 -9.57 -10.23 -1.57
N PRO A 66 -10.04 -11.26 -0.83
CA PRO A 66 -9.29 -11.91 0.24
C PRO A 66 -7.85 -12.29 -0.13
N ASP A 67 -7.66 -12.86 -1.31
CA ASP A 67 -6.36 -13.31 -1.80
C ASP A 67 -5.35 -12.16 -1.98
N VAL A 68 -5.85 -10.95 -2.30
CA VAL A 68 -5.04 -9.73 -2.49
C VAL A 68 -4.87 -8.99 -1.16
N LYS A 69 -5.82 -9.13 -0.24
CA LYS A 69 -5.88 -8.41 1.03
C LYS A 69 -4.66 -8.70 1.90
N GLU A 70 -4.30 -9.98 2.05
CA GLU A 70 -3.17 -10.42 2.87
C GLU A 70 -1.83 -9.89 2.32
N GLU A 71 -1.62 -9.98 1.01
CA GLU A 71 -0.44 -9.45 0.33
C GLU A 71 -0.35 -7.92 0.48
N THR A 72 -1.48 -7.22 0.32
CA THR A 72 -1.54 -5.76 0.47
C THR A 72 -1.21 -5.32 1.90
N CYS A 73 -1.70 -6.04 2.91
CA CYS A 73 -1.36 -5.79 4.32
C CYS A 73 0.15 -5.91 4.54
N THR A 74 0.76 -6.97 4.01
CA THR A 74 2.21 -7.21 4.12
C THR A 74 3.01 -6.07 3.50
N HIS A 75 2.67 -5.65 2.27
CA HIS A 75 3.37 -4.57 1.58
C HIS A 75 3.17 -3.21 2.26
N LEU A 76 1.99 -2.93 2.81
CA LEU A 76 1.73 -1.71 3.56
C LEU A 76 2.62 -1.62 4.80
N VAL A 77 2.73 -2.72 5.57
CA VAL A 77 3.57 -2.78 6.77
C VAL A 77 5.05 -2.58 6.42
N ASP A 78 5.58 -3.28 5.40
CA ASP A 78 6.97 -3.10 4.93
C ASP A 78 7.24 -1.65 4.51
N MET A 79 6.34 -1.07 3.71
CA MET A 79 6.48 0.31 3.23
C MET A 79 6.52 1.31 4.39
N VAL A 80 5.60 1.19 5.35
CA VAL A 80 5.50 2.06 6.53
C VAL A 80 6.73 1.91 7.42
N ASP A 81 7.22 0.68 7.61
CA ASP A 81 8.41 0.43 8.42
C ASP A 81 9.67 1.05 7.82
N ARG A 82 9.85 0.90 6.50
CA ARG A 82 11.02 1.42 5.78
C ARG A 82 11.02 2.93 5.62
N LEU A 83 9.86 3.54 5.37
CA LEU A 83 9.78 4.96 5.01
C LEU A 83 9.54 5.88 6.21
N SER A 84 8.93 5.41 7.30
CA SER A 84 8.71 6.23 8.49
C SER A 84 9.78 5.98 9.56
N SER A 85 10.25 7.04 10.21
CA SER A 85 11.04 6.97 11.45
C SER A 85 10.22 7.28 12.70
N ASN A 86 8.94 7.64 12.54
CA ASN A 86 8.05 8.00 13.65
C ASN A 86 7.32 6.76 14.18
N LEU A 87 7.79 6.24 15.31
CA LEU A 87 7.23 5.04 15.95
C LEU A 87 5.75 5.21 16.33
N GLN A 88 5.36 6.36 16.89
CA GLN A 88 3.97 6.61 17.27
C GLN A 88 3.03 6.52 16.06
N TRP A 89 3.46 7.08 14.94
CA TRP A 89 2.69 7.01 13.70
C TRP A 89 2.63 5.58 13.13
N LYS A 90 3.73 4.82 13.17
CA LYS A 90 3.73 3.40 12.76
C LYS A 90 2.70 2.58 13.55
N VAL A 91 2.67 2.76 14.88
CA VAL A 91 1.70 2.09 15.76
C VAL A 91 0.26 2.49 15.42
N GLU A 92 0.01 3.77 15.16
CA GLU A 92 -1.31 4.25 14.75
C GLU A 92 -1.78 3.58 13.45
N ILE A 93 -0.94 3.56 12.41
CA ILE A 93 -1.27 2.94 11.12
C ILE A 93 -1.57 1.45 11.29
N PHE A 94 -0.81 0.75 12.13
CA PHE A 94 -1.05 -0.67 12.35
C PHE A 94 -2.34 -0.96 13.11
N ILE A 95 -2.68 -0.18 14.13
CA ILE A 95 -3.98 -0.30 14.81
C ILE A 95 -5.12 -0.07 13.80
N ARG A 96 -4.95 0.87 12.87
CA ARG A 96 -5.92 1.13 11.80
C ARG A 96 -5.98 -0.06 10.81
N LEU A 97 -4.83 -0.62 10.44
CA LEU A 97 -4.75 -1.80 9.58
C LEU A 97 -5.49 -2.99 10.20
N LEU A 98 -5.23 -3.33 11.47
CA LEU A 98 -5.90 -4.42 12.17
C LEU A 98 -7.43 -4.24 12.19
N LYS A 99 -7.91 -3.01 12.38
CA LYS A 99 -9.35 -2.71 12.37
C LYS A 99 -10.00 -2.91 11.00
N LYS A 100 -9.27 -2.65 9.91
CA LYS A 100 -9.79 -2.71 8.53
C LYS A 100 -9.60 -4.08 7.87
N ALA A 101 -8.48 -4.73 8.15
CA ALA A 101 -8.11 -6.02 7.57
C ALA A 101 -8.66 -7.22 8.35
N ASP A 102 -9.18 -7.04 9.57
CA ASP A 102 -9.76 -8.10 10.41
C ASP A 102 -8.81 -9.32 10.51
N ASN A 103 -9.25 -10.52 10.10
CA ASN A 103 -8.48 -11.77 10.20
C ASN A 103 -7.46 -11.99 9.06
N TYR A 104 -7.25 -11.02 8.17
CA TYR A 104 -6.33 -11.15 7.03
C TYR A 104 -4.92 -10.60 7.30
N VAL A 105 -4.66 -10.15 8.53
CA VAL A 105 -3.32 -9.78 8.98
C VAL A 105 -2.63 -11.03 9.50
N ARG A 106 -1.54 -11.45 8.83
CA ARG A 106 -0.74 -12.59 9.28
C ARG A 106 -0.11 -12.34 10.65
N GLU A 107 -0.01 -13.39 11.46
CA GLU A 107 0.56 -13.30 12.81
C GLU A 107 2.03 -12.86 12.81
N ASP A 108 2.81 -13.18 11.77
CA ASP A 108 4.21 -12.74 11.64
C ASP A 108 4.36 -11.22 11.45
N LEU A 109 3.32 -10.53 10.98
CA LEU A 109 3.29 -9.06 10.97
C LEU A 109 3.16 -8.48 12.38
N LEU A 110 2.65 -9.26 13.35
CA LEU A 110 2.62 -8.89 14.76
C LEU A 110 4.02 -8.97 15.39
N ASP A 111 4.90 -9.85 14.89
CA ASP A 111 6.27 -9.96 15.39
C ASP A 111 7.09 -8.67 15.14
N LEU A 112 6.72 -7.90 14.10
CA LEU A 112 7.30 -6.58 13.86
C LEU A 112 7.11 -5.64 15.07
N PHE A 113 6.04 -5.82 15.87
CA PHE A 113 5.78 -5.05 17.09
C PHE A 113 6.63 -5.48 18.27
N ALA A 114 7.06 -6.75 18.33
CA ALA A 114 7.91 -7.20 19.41
C ALA A 114 9.32 -6.55 19.37
N VAL A 115 9.67 -5.95 18.23
CA VAL A 115 11.00 -5.39 17.95
C VAL A 115 10.98 -3.84 17.82
N LEU A 116 9.79 -3.23 17.70
CA LEU A 116 9.57 -1.77 17.67
C LEU A 116 9.53 -1.15 19.07
#